data_AF-A0A6B2HLA0-F1
#
_entry.id   AF-A0A6B2HLA0-F1
#
_cell.length_a   1.000
_cell.length_b   1.000
_cell.length_c   1.000
_cell.angle_alpha   90.00
_cell.angle_beta   90.00
_cell.angle_gamma   90.00
#
_symmetry.space_group_name_H-M   'P 1'
#
loop_
_entity.id
_entity.type
_entity.pdbx_description
1 polymer ?
#
loop_
_entity_poly.entity_id
_entity_poly.type
_entity_poly.pdbx_seq_one_letter_code
_entity_poly.pdbx_strand_id
1 'polypeptide(L)'
;WNEKFAAYAKAFPQEAAEFTRRMKGEMPSDFDAKANEFIAKLQANPAKIASRKASQNAIEAFGPLLPEFLGGSADLAPSNLTLWS
;
A
#
# COMPACT_ATOMS: atom_id res chain seq x y z
N TRP A 1 -16.70 -9.79 -22.31
CA TRP A 1 -15.59 -9.17 -21.54
C TRP A 1 -14.60 -10.22 -21.03
N ASN A 2 -15.06 -11.40 -20.58
CA ASN A 2 -14.19 -12.51 -20.16
C ASN A 2 -13.12 -12.91 -21.20
N GLU A 3 -13.48 -13.02 -22.48
CA GLU A 3 -12.49 -13.31 -23.54
C GLU A 3 -11.42 -12.21 -23.67
N LYS A 4 -11.81 -10.94 -23.51
CA LYS A 4 -10.85 -9.80 -23.50
C LYS A 4 -9.94 -9.86 -22.28
N PHE A 5 -10.48 -10.23 -21.12
CA PHE A 5 -9.70 -10.40 -19.90
C PHE A 5 -8.74 -11.60 -20.01
N ALA A 6 -9.15 -12.70 -20.63
CA ALA A 6 -8.28 -13.85 -20.89
C ALA A 6 -7.13 -13.49 -21.85
N ALA A 7 -7.41 -12.75 -22.92
CA ALA A 7 -6.37 -12.24 -23.82
C ALA A 7 -5.41 -11.28 -23.10
N TYR A 8 -5.94 -10.40 -22.24
CA TYR A 8 -5.17 -9.51 -21.38
C TYR A 8 -4.27 -10.29 -20.41
N ALA A 9 -4.80 -11.28 -19.70
CA ALA A 9 -4.04 -12.11 -18.76
C ALA A 9 -2.93 -12.91 -19.45
N LYS A 10 -3.11 -13.30 -20.71
CA LYS A 10 -2.05 -13.94 -21.49
C LYS A 10 -0.93 -12.97 -21.87
N ALA A 11 -1.27 -11.72 -22.19
CA ALA A 11 -0.30 -10.70 -22.60
C ALA A 11 0.38 -9.99 -21.41
N PHE A 12 -0.33 -9.85 -20.29
CA PHE A 12 0.05 -9.10 -19.09
C PHE A 12 -0.27 -9.92 -17.82
N PRO A 13 0.45 -11.05 -17.61
CA PRO A 13 0.10 -12.01 -16.55
C PRO A 13 0.22 -11.42 -15.14
N GLN A 14 1.21 -10.55 -14.91
CA GLN A 14 1.43 -9.93 -13.61
C GLN A 14 0.33 -8.91 -13.29
N GLU A 15 0.01 -8.06 -14.26
CA GLU A 15 -0.98 -7.00 -14.12
C GLU A 15 -2.40 -7.57 -14.06
N ALA A 16 -2.69 -8.67 -14.76
CA ALA A 16 -3.97 -9.38 -14.63
C ALA A 16 -4.14 -10.07 -13.27
N ALA A 17 -3.06 -10.63 -12.71
CA ALA A 17 -3.08 -11.14 -11.35
C ALA A 17 -3.35 -10.02 -10.34
N GLU A 18 -2.64 -8.89 -10.46
CA GLU A 18 -2.85 -7.70 -9.60
C GLU A 18 -4.25 -7.11 -9.75
N PHE A 19 -4.76 -6.99 -10.98
CA PHE A 19 -6.13 -6.56 -11.22
C PHE A 19 -7.13 -7.48 -10.50
N THR A 20 -6.97 -8.79 -10.66
CA THR A 20 -7.87 -9.78 -10.02
C THR A 20 -7.82 -9.67 -8.49
N ARG A 21 -6.62 -9.63 -7.90
CA ARG A 21 -6.42 -9.50 -6.45
C ARG A 21 -7.13 -8.24 -5.92
N ARG A 22 -6.91 -7.10 -6.56
CA ARG A 22 -7.48 -5.80 -6.18
C ARG A 22 -9.00 -5.77 -6.33
N MET A 23 -9.55 -6.33 -7.40
CA MET A 23 -11.01 -6.38 -7.62
C MET A 23 -11.73 -7.27 -6.60
N LYS A 24 -11.02 -8.22 -5.98
CA LYS A 24 -11.55 -9.03 -4.87
C LYS A 24 -11.33 -8.40 -3.49
N GLY A 25 -10.54 -7.34 -3.39
CA GLY A 25 -10.14 -6.76 -2.10
C GLY A 25 -9.20 -7.67 -1.30
N GLU A 26 -8.48 -8.58 -1.96
CA GLU A 26 -7.48 -9.44 -1.32
C GLU A 26 -6.19 -8.65 -1.07
N MET A 27 -5.54 -8.83 0.09
CA MET A 27 -4.25 -8.21 0.38
C MET A 27 -3.11 -8.95 -0.33
N PRO A 28 -1.96 -8.28 -0.58
CA PRO A 28 -0.74 -8.99 -0.96
C PRO A 28 -0.39 -10.05 0.10
N SER A 29 0.02 -11.24 -0.33
CA SER A 29 0.18 -12.39 0.56
C SER A 29 1.25 -12.21 1.64
N ASP A 30 2.22 -11.33 1.40
CA ASP A 30 3.32 -10.99 2.30
C ASP A 30 3.08 -9.72 3.13
N PHE A 31 1.92 -9.06 2.96
CA PHE A 31 1.64 -7.78 3.61
C PHE A 31 1.66 -7.89 5.14
N ASP A 32 1.00 -8.89 5.71
CA ASP A 32 0.92 -9.07 7.17
C ASP A 32 2.30 -9.28 7.81
N ALA A 33 3.14 -10.13 7.19
CA ALA A 33 4.50 -10.37 7.65
C ALA A 33 5.34 -9.08 7.63
N LYS A 34 5.29 -8.33 6.52
CA LYS A 34 6.02 -7.06 6.37
C LYS A 34 5.53 -5.96 7.31
N ALA A 35 4.21 -5.89 7.54
CA ALA A 35 3.63 -4.95 8.48
C ALA A 35 4.06 -5.25 9.92
N ASN A 36 4.04 -6.53 10.32
CA ASN A 36 4.48 -6.96 11.65
C ASN A 36 5.99 -6.72 11.86
N GLU A 37 6.82 -6.97 10.83
CA GLU A 37 8.24 -6.62 10.86
C GLU A 37 8.45 -5.12 11.06
N PHE A 38 7.72 -4.28 10.33
CA PHE A 38 7.77 -2.83 10.48
C PHE A 38 7.37 -2.37 11.89
N ILE A 39 6.28 -2.93 12.45
CA ILE A 39 5.82 -2.62 13.81
C ILE A 39 6.89 -3.00 14.85
N ALA A 40 7.44 -4.23 14.76
CA ALA A 40 8.48 -4.69 15.67
C ALA A 40 9.74 -3.81 15.59
N LYS A 41 10.12 -3.38 14.38
CA LYS A 41 11.22 -2.44 14.18
C LYS A 41 10.98 -1.10 14.86
N LEU A 42 9.77 -0.54 14.79
CA LEU A 42 9.42 0.70 15.49
C LEU A 42 9.48 0.53 17.02
N GLN A 43 8.98 -0.59 17.53
CA GLN A 43 9.04 -0.89 18.97
C GLN A 43 10.48 -1.01 19.48
N ALA A 44 11.37 -1.60 18.68
CA ALA A 44 12.80 -1.73 18.99
C ALA A 44 13.58 -0.41 18.85
N ASN A 45 13.04 0.58 18.12
CA ASN A 45 13.70 1.85 17.83
C ASN A 45 12.79 3.04 18.21
N PRO A 46 12.68 3.37 19.51
CA PRO A 46 11.79 4.43 19.97
C PRO A 46 12.13 5.78 19.34
N ALA A 47 11.11 6.50 18.87
CA ALA A 47 11.25 7.82 18.30
C ALA A 47 10.20 8.78 18.90
N LYS A 48 10.64 9.97 19.33
CA LYS A 48 9.74 11.01 19.84
C LYS A 48 9.22 11.86 18.68
N ILE A 49 8.19 11.36 18.00
CA ILE A 49 7.54 12.04 16.87
C ILE A 49 6.03 12.17 17.10
N ALA A 50 5.41 13.17 16.46
CA ALA A 50 3.95 13.28 16.47
C ALA A 50 3.31 12.11 15.69
N SER A 51 2.12 11.67 16.12
CA SER A 51 1.42 10.55 15.47
C SER A 51 1.07 10.82 13.99
N ARG A 52 0.83 12.08 13.59
CA ARG A 52 0.70 12.45 12.16
C ARG A 52 1.96 12.13 11.35
N LYS A 53 3.15 12.29 11.94
CA LYS A 53 4.42 11.93 11.31
C LYS A 53 4.63 10.42 11.32
N ALA A 54 4.20 9.72 12.38
CA ALA A 54 4.17 8.26 12.40
C ALA A 54 3.21 7.71 11.32
N SER A 55 2.06 8.36 11.09
CA SER A 55 1.14 8.03 10.00
C SER A 55 1.82 8.15 8.64
N GLN A 56 2.52 9.26 8.36
CA GLN A 56 3.29 9.39 7.12
C GLN A 56 4.31 8.27 6.94
N ASN A 57 5.03 7.92 8.02
CA ASN A 57 6.03 6.85 7.96
C ASN A 57 5.39 5.48 7.66
N ALA A 58 4.16 5.24 8.12
CA ALA A 58 3.42 4.03 7.77
C ALA A 58 2.92 4.06 6.32
N ILE A 59 2.45 5.21 5.82
CA ILE A 59 2.09 5.37 4.40
C ILE A 59 3.31 5.09 3.51
N GLU A 60 4.49 5.61 3.88
CA GLU A 60 5.74 5.34 3.16
C GLU A 60 6.12 3.86 3.18
N ALA A 61 5.94 3.17 4.31
CA ALA A 61 6.24 1.74 4.43
C ALA A 61 5.27 0.86 3.62
N PHE A 62 3.99 1.25 3.56
CA PHE A 62 2.95 0.44 2.94
C PHE A 62 2.68 0.80 1.48
N GLY A 63 3.02 2.01 1.03
CA GLY A 63 2.83 2.48 -0.35
C GLY A 63 3.40 1.51 -1.40
N PRO A 64 4.66 1.05 -1.25
CA PRO A 64 5.25 0.08 -2.18
C PRO A 64 4.60 -1.31 -2.16
N LEU A 65 3.84 -1.64 -1.11
CA LEU A 65 3.16 -2.93 -0.95
C LEU A 65 1.72 -2.88 -1.44
N LEU A 66 1.09 -1.71 -1.42
CA LEU A 66 -0.33 -1.51 -1.69
C LEU A 66 -0.53 -0.62 -2.93
N PRO A 67 -0.32 -1.15 -4.15
CA PRO A 67 -0.57 -0.41 -5.39
C PRO A 67 -2.06 -0.02 -5.57
N GLU A 68 -2.96 -0.56 -4.75
CA GLU A 68 -4.36 -0.16 -4.67
C GLU A 68 -4.62 1.16 -3.93
N PHE A 69 -3.61 1.77 -3.29
CA PHE A 69 -3.80 3.05 -2.60
C PHE A 69 -4.30 4.15 -3.54
N LEU A 70 -5.46 4.69 -3.16
CA LEU A 70 -6.03 5.92 -3.70
C LEU A 70 -6.19 6.91 -2.55
N GLY A 71 -5.09 7.56 -2.19
CA GLY A 71 -5.01 8.50 -1.07
C GLY A 71 -5.24 9.96 -1.46
N GLY A 72 -5.38 10.83 -0.46
CA GLY A 72 -5.51 12.27 -0.68
C GLY A 72 -5.68 13.07 0.61
N SER A 73 -5.70 14.39 0.48
CA SER A 73 -6.03 15.33 1.55
C SER A 73 -6.68 16.57 0.96
N ALA A 74 -7.72 17.09 1.61
CA ALA A 74 -8.40 18.30 1.19
C ALA A 74 -7.57 19.54 1.56
N ASP A 75 -6.69 19.98 0.66
CA ASP A 75 -5.77 21.15 0.78
C ASP A 75 -4.77 21.09 1.97
N LEU A 76 -4.84 20.05 2.79
CA LEU A 76 -4.04 19.88 4.00
C LEU A 76 -2.90 18.87 3.86
N ALA A 77 -2.49 18.50 2.64
CA ALA A 77 -1.43 17.52 2.41
C ALA A 77 -0.14 17.78 3.24
N PRO A 78 0.42 19.01 3.33
CA PRO A 78 1.60 19.27 4.14
C PRO A 78 1.34 19.24 5.66
N SER A 79 0.08 19.36 6.09
CA SER A 79 -0.33 19.33 7.51
C SER A 79 -0.65 17.91 7.99
N ASN A 80 -1.37 17.16 7.14
CA ASN A 80 -1.84 15.80 7.39
C ASN A 80 -0.79 14.75 7.02
N LEU A 81 0.20 15.13 6.22
CA LEU A 81 1.34 14.31 5.81
C LEU A 81 0.91 13.05 5.02
N THR A 82 0.12 13.27 3.97
CA THR A 82 -0.49 12.21 3.14
C THR A 82 0.23 11.97 1.80
N LEU A 83 1.42 12.54 1.61
CA LEU A 83 2.26 12.31 0.43
C LEU A 83 3.33 11.25 0.74
N TRP A 84 3.56 10.34 -0.22
CA TRP A 84 4.55 9.27 -0.16
C TRP A 84 5.26 9.10 -1.51
N SER A 85 6.39 8.40 -1.49
CA SER A 85 7.26 8.15 -2.65
C SER A 85 7.21 6.71 -3.16
#